data_AF-A0A847ETY7-F1
#
_entry.id   AF-A0A847ETY7-F1
#
_cell.length_a   1.000
_cell.length_b   1.000
_cell.length_c   1.000
_cell.angle_alpha   90.00
_cell.angle_beta   90.00
_cell.angle_gamma   90.00
#
_symmetry.space_group_name_H-M   'P 1'
#
loop_
_entity.id
_entity.type
_entity.pdbx_description
1 polymer ?
#
loop_
_entity_poly.entity_id
_entity_poly.type
_entity_poly.pdbx_seq_one_letter_code
_entity_poly.pdbx_strand_id
1 'polypeptide(L)' 'MGIKLIEPFQKVLIEKRLCVGCTASLDKAKKISKLSEKRDLVECKCKRRYVYNKEFNEYQRATFAEEQQYLKELNKKPLL' A
#
# COMPACT_ATOMS: atom_id res chain seq x y z
N MET A 1 -30.71 -1.15 -19.09
CA MET A 1 -29.43 -1.70 -19.60
C MET A 1 -28.36 -1.38 -18.56
N GLY A 2 -27.98 -2.38 -17.77
CA GLY A 2 -27.01 -2.19 -16.68
C GLY A 2 -25.64 -1.82 -17.26
N ILE A 3 -25.07 -0.72 -16.76
CA ILE A 3 -23.68 -0.37 -16.97
C ILE A 3 -22.88 -1.59 -16.51
N LYS A 4 -22.23 -2.32 -17.41
CA LYS A 4 -21.23 -3.31 -17.01
C LYS A 4 -20.26 -2.52 -16.13
N LEU A 5 -20.25 -2.78 -14.83
CA LEU A 5 -19.33 -2.14 -13.90
C LEU A 5 -17.93 -2.53 -14.35
N ILE A 6 -17.33 -1.70 -15.20
CA ILE A 6 -15.91 -1.76 -15.47
C ILE A 6 -15.29 -1.42 -14.12
N GLU A 7 -14.73 -2.42 -13.46
CA GLU A 7 -13.98 -2.16 -12.24
C GLU A 7 -12.94 -1.09 -12.54
N PRO A 8 -12.79 -0.09 -11.66
CA PRO A 8 -11.85 0.97 -11.91
C PRO A 8 -10.48 0.33 -12.12
N PHE A 9 -9.79 0.69 -13.21
CA PHE A 9 -8.50 0.12 -13.59
C PHE A 9 -7.49 0.10 -12.43
N GLN A 10 -7.59 1.05 -11.50
CA GLN A 10 -6.81 1.10 -10.26
C GLN A 10 -7.00 -0.14 -9.37
N LYS A 11 -8.23 -0.65 -9.23
CA LYS A 11 -8.54 -1.83 -8.42
C LYS A 11 -7.93 -3.08 -9.07
N VAL A 12 -8.11 -3.24 -10.38
CA VAL A 12 -7.51 -4.34 -11.15
C VAL A 12 -5.98 -4.37 -11.02
N LEU A 13 -5.31 -3.22 -11.07
CA LEU A 13 -3.86 -3.16 -10.87
C LEU A 13 -3.46 -3.60 -9.46
N ILE A 14 -4.18 -3.18 -8.43
CA ILE A 14 -3.89 -3.53 -7.03
C ILE A 14 -4.13 -5.02 -6.78
N GLU A 15 -5.21 -5.59 -7.31
CA GLU A 15 -5.51 -7.03 -7.24
C GLU A 15 -4.43 -7.86 -7.93
N LYS A 16 -3.88 -7.35 -9.04
CA LYS A 16 -2.69 -7.92 -9.70
C LYS A 16 -1.38 -7.63 -8.99
N ARG A 17 -1.40 -7.00 -7.81
CA ARG A 17 -0.23 -6.60 -7.01
C ARG A 17 0.69 -5.65 -7.76
N LEU A 18 0.13 -4.76 -8.57
CA LEU A 18 0.85 -3.76 -9.34
C LEU A 18 0.60 -2.35 -8.79
N CYS A 19 1.64 -1.53 -8.85
CA CYS A 19 1.53 -0.12 -8.50
C CYS A 19 0.63 0.61 -9.51
N VAL A 20 -0.42 1.25 -9.02
CA VAL A 20 -1.34 2.07 -9.85
C VAL A 20 -0.67 3.21 -10.63
N GLY A 21 0.56 3.61 -10.25
CA GLY A 21 1.26 4.73 -10.86
C GLY A 21 2.40 4.38 -11.80
N CYS A 22 3.11 3.28 -11.56
CA CYS A 22 4.28 2.88 -12.38
C CYS A 22 4.27 1.41 -12.78
N THR A 23 3.16 0.71 -12.52
CA THR A 23 2.89 -0.70 -12.86
C THR A 23 3.92 -1.72 -12.36
N ALA A 24 4.89 -1.31 -11.55
CA ALA A 24 5.83 -2.22 -10.91
C ALA A 24 5.14 -3.10 -9.87
N SER A 25 5.63 -4.34 -9.74
CA SER A 25 5.16 -5.31 -8.76
C SER A 25 5.35 -4.80 -7.32
N LEU A 26 4.28 -4.84 -6.54
CA LEU A 26 4.26 -4.49 -5.12
C LEU A 26 4.92 -5.56 -4.25
N ASP A 27 5.05 -6.80 -4.73
CA ASP A 27 5.86 -7.83 -4.07
C ASP A 27 7.35 -7.43 -3.97
N LYS A 28 7.82 -6.55 -4.85
CA LYS A 28 9.18 -5.98 -4.83
C LYS A 28 9.25 -4.62 -4.13
N ALA A 29 8.15 -4.18 -3.51
CA ALA A 29 8.10 -2.89 -2.81
C ALA A 29 8.93 -2.97 -1.52
N LYS A 30 9.54 -1.84 -1.14
CA LYS A 30 10.35 -1.74 0.07
C LYS A 30 9.42 -1.63 1.27
N LYS A 31 9.54 -2.51 2.26
CA LYS A 31 8.84 -2.33 3.54
C LYS A 31 9.42 -1.15 4.30
N ILE A 32 8.59 -0.17 4.65
CA ILE A 32 9.00 1.05 5.35
C ILE A 32 8.54 1.08 6.81
N SER A 33 7.41 0.43 7.14
CA SER A 33 6.93 0.33 8.52
C SER A 33 6.05 -0.90 8.74
N LYS A 34 5.79 -1.19 10.02
CA LYS A 34 4.84 -2.20 10.47
C LYS A 34 3.70 -1.47 11.18
N LEU A 35 2.54 -1.34 10.52
CA LEU A 35 1.36 -0.67 11.10
C LEU A 35 0.69 -1.53 12.18
N SER A 36 0.75 -2.86 12.02
CA SER A 36 0.24 -3.85 12.97
C SER A 36 0.95 -5.18 12.73
N GLU A 37 0.68 -6.20 13.56
CA GLU A 37 1.25 -7.54 13.34
C GLU A 37 0.96 -8.12 11.95
N LYS A 38 -0.25 -7.87 11.45
CA LYS A 38 -0.77 -8.37 10.18
C LYS A 38 -0.72 -7.34 9.04
N ARG A 39 -0.35 -6.09 9.31
CA ARG A 39 -0.34 -5.00 8.31
C ARG A 39 1.02 -4.32 8.24
N ASP A 40 1.61 -4.33 7.06
CA ASP A 40 2.88 -3.68 6.78
C ASP A 40 2.68 -2.51 5.81
N LEU A 41 3.36 -1.40 6.07
CA LEU A 41 3.42 -0.28 5.12
C LEU A 41 4.61 -0.52 4.19
N VAL A 42 4.35 -0.50 2.88
CA VAL A 42 5.34 -0.71 1.83
C VAL A 42 5.37 0.50 0.88
N GLU A 43 6.54 0.79 0.34
CA GLU A 43 6.78 1.86 -0.61
C GLU A 43 7.23 1.27 -1.95
N CYS A 44 6.51 1.63 -3.01
CA CYS A 44 6.87 1.30 -4.37
C CYS A 44 8.08 2.15 -4.82
N LYS A 45 8.83 1.69 -5.82
CA LYS A 45 9.96 2.43 -6.44
C LYS A 45 9.60 3.85 -6.91
N CYS A 46 8.33 4.11 -7.24
CA CYS A 46 7.84 5.44 -7.61
C CYS A 46 7.41 6.30 -6.41
N LYS A 47 7.78 5.91 -5.18
CA LYS A 47 7.48 6.57 -3.91
C LYS A 47 6.02 6.51 -3.44
N ARG A 48 5.15 5.77 -4.15
CA ARG A 48 3.76 5.53 -3.70
C ARG A 48 3.73 4.49 -2.59
N ARG A 49 2.90 4.73 -1.58
CA ARG A 49 2.79 3.88 -0.39
C ARG A 49 1.53 3.03 -0.44
N TYR A 50 1.67 1.79 0.03
CA TYR A 50 0.64 0.77 0.06
C TYR A 50 0.68 0.06 1.39
N VAL A 51 -0.46 -0.48 1.79
CA VAL A 51 -0.62 -1.33 2.96
C VAL A 51 -0.73 -2.75 2.47
N TYR A 52 0.16 -3.60 2.93
CA TYR A 52 0.14 -5.02 2.68
C TYR A 52 -0.50 -5.72 3.87
N ASN A 53 -1.65 -6.34 3.63
CA ASN A 53 -2.35 -7.15 4.61
C ASN A 53 -1.90 -8.61 4.46
N LYS A 54 -1.15 -9.11 5.45
CA LYS A 54 -0.62 -10.48 5.48
C LYS A 54 -1.70 -11.54 5.67
N GLU A 55 -2.82 -11.18 6.29
CA GLU A 55 -3.88 -12.14 6.56
C GLU A 55 -4.58 -12.58 5.27
N PHE A 56 -4.82 -11.61 4.37
CA PHE A 56 -5.48 -11.86 3.10
C PHE A 56 -4.51 -11.88 1.90
N ASN A 57 -3.24 -11.57 2.12
CA ASN A 57 -2.21 -11.45 1.08
C ASN A 57 -2.60 -10.42 -0.01
N GLU A 58 -3.17 -9.29 0.45
CA GLU A 58 -3.72 -8.24 -0.38
C GLU A 58 -2.97 -6.93 -0.18
N TYR A 59 -2.90 -6.15 -1.25
CA TYR A 59 -2.41 -4.77 -1.20
C TYR A 59 -3.58 -3.82 -1.23
N GLN A 60 -3.45 -2.71 -0.50
CA GLN A 60 -4.37 -1.59 -0.55
C GLN A 60 -3.57 -0.30 -0.61
N ARG A 61 -4.13 0.76 -1.18
CA ARG A 61 -3.49 2.08 -1.09
C ARG A 61 -3.48 2.51 0.37
N ALA A 62 -2.35 3.04 0.84
CA ALA A 62 -2.29 3.59 2.18
C ALA A 62 -3.30 4.74 2.30
N THR A 63 -4.13 4.70 3.34
CA THR A 63 -5.03 5.80 3.66
C THR A 63 -4.24 6.95 4.30
N PHE A 64 -4.83 8.16 4.31
CA PHE A 64 -4.23 9.30 4.98
C PHE A 64 -3.98 9.03 6.47
N ALA A 65 -4.88 8.31 7.13
CA ALA A 65 -4.74 7.95 8.54
C ALA A 65 -3.54 7.03 8.80
N GLU A 66 -3.34 6.02 7.94
CA GLU A 66 -2.19 5.10 8.05
C GLU A 66 -0.86 5.81 7.77
N GLU A 67 -0.87 6.77 6.84
CA GLU A 67 0.29 7.61 6.58
C GLU A 67 0.62 8.53 7.76
N GLN A 68 -0.39 9.15 8.38
CA GLN A 68 -0.23 9.94 9.60
C GLN A 68 0.29 9.08 10.77
N GLN A 69 -0.20 7.85 10.92
CA GLN A 69 0.29 6.92 11.94
C GLN A 69 1.77 6.61 11.72
N TYR A 70 2.17 6.29 10.49
CA TYR A 70 3.57 6.08 10.14
C TYR A 70 4.46 7.30 10.45
N LEU A 71 4.01 8.51 10.09
CA LEU A 71 4.75 9.74 10.39
C LEU A 71 4.92 9.97 11.90
N LYS A 72 3.90 9.65 12.71
CA LYS A 72 3.98 9.71 14.17
C LYS A 72 4.95 8.68 14.73
N GLU A 73 4.96 7.46 14.19
CA GLU A 73 5.90 6.41 14.59
C GLU A 73 7.35 6.75 14.22
N LEU A 74 7.58 7.35 13.06
CA LEU A 74 8.89 7.87 12.66
C LEU A 74 9.37 8.96 13.61
N ASN A 75 8.53 9.92 13.96
CA ASN A 75 8.91 11.03 14.84
C ASN A 75 9.18 10.58 16.29
N LYS A 76 8.68 9.41 16.69
CA LYS A 76 8.95 8.81 18.00
C LYS A 76 10.24 8.00 18.05
N LYS A 77 10.79 7.58 16.91
CA LYS A 77 12.13 6.97 16.88
C LYS A 77 13.15 8.11 16.78
N PRO A 78 13.98 8.35 17.81
CA PRO A 78 15.12 9.23 17.61
C PRO A 78 15.94 8.64 16.46
N LEU A 79 16.26 9.47 15.48
CA LEU A 79 17.31 9.18 14.51
C LEU A 79 18.59 9.01 15.33
N LEU A 80 18.96 7.76 15.61
CA LEU A 80 20.26 7.40 16.14
C LEU A 80 21.34 7.76 15.13
#